data_AF-A0A961CFY1-F1
#
_entry.id   AF-A0A961CFY1-F1
#
_cell.length_a   1.000
_cell.length_b   1.000
_cell.length_c   1.000
_cell.angle_alpha   90.00
_cell.angle_beta   90.00
_cell.angle_gamma   90.00
#
_symmetry.space_group_name_H-M   'P 1'
#
loop_
_entity.id
_entity.type
_entity.pdbx_description
1 polymer ?
#
loop_
_entity_poly.entity_id
_entity_poly.type
_entity_poly.pdbx_seq_one_letter_code
_entity_poly.pdbx_strand_id
1 'polypeptide(L)' 'MDRNQAIDALPAPYGAVIRLLDEGEPPDRVARLLGLEPETARTLAAVATGKLTELLARSTAGIGGGDR' A
#
# COMPACT_ATOMS: atom_id res chain seq x y z
N MET A 1 -11.43 8.44 4.26
CA MET A 1 -11.00 7.12 3.77
C MET A 1 -10.14 6.49 4.85
N ASP A 2 -10.47 5.28 5.28
CA ASP A 2 -9.58 4.51 6.17
C ASP A 2 -8.57 3.67 5.37
N ARG A 3 -7.63 3.06 6.09
CA ARG A 3 -6.54 2.27 5.51
C ARG A 3 -7.03 1.14 4.61
N ASN A 4 -8.08 0.41 5.00
CA ASN A 4 -8.56 -0.74 4.22
C ASN A 4 -9.18 -0.28 2.90
N GLN A 5 -9.98 0.79 2.94
CA GLN A 5 -10.51 1.41 1.73
C GLN A 5 -9.39 1.91 0.79
N ALA A 6 -8.32 2.49 1.35
CA ALA A 6 -7.18 2.95 0.55
C ALA A 6 -6.39 1.79 -0.07
N ILE A 7 -6.23 0.67 0.66
CA ILE A 7 -5.61 -0.56 0.14
C ILE A 7 -6.46 -1.16 -0.99
N ASP A 8 -7.78 -1.20 -0.83
CA ASP A 8 -8.70 -1.71 -1.86
C ASP A 8 -8.74 -0.86 -3.13
N ALA A 9 -8.41 0.44 -3.01
CA ALA A 9 -8.29 1.34 -4.15
C ALA A 9 -6.98 1.17 -4.94
N LEU A 10 -6.00 0.42 -4.41
CA LEU A 10 -4.75 0.15 -5.11
C LEU A 10 -4.90 -1.03 -6.10
N PRO A 11 -4.10 -1.06 -7.18
CA PRO A 11 -3.90 -2.26 -7.96
C PRO A 11 -3.62 -3.50 -7.09
N ALA A 12 -4.23 -4.63 -7.43
CA ALA A 12 -4.21 -5.86 -6.63
C ALA A 12 -2.81 -6.29 -6.14
N PRO A 13 -1.73 -6.22 -6.94
CA PRO A 13 -0.39 -6.58 -6.46
C PRO A 13 0.11 -5.69 -5.32
N TYR A 14 -0.20 -4.40 -5.34
CA TYR A 14 0.19 -3.48 -4.27
C TYR A 14 -0.61 -3.75 -2.99
N GLY A 15 -1.93 -3.95 -3.13
CA GLY A 15 -2.78 -4.26 -1.98
C GLY A 15 -2.40 -5.58 -1.31
N ALA A 16 -2.03 -6.60 -2.11
CA ALA A 16 -1.55 -7.88 -1.60
C ALA A 16 -0.24 -7.74 -0.79
N VAL A 17 0.73 -6.99 -1.31
CA VAL A 17 2.00 -6.73 -0.59
C VAL A 17 1.77 -6.01 0.73
N ILE A 18 0.94 -4.96 0.75
CA ILE A 18 0.69 -4.19 1.97
C ILE A 18 0.04 -5.06 3.05
N ARG A 19 -0.94 -5.90 2.69
CA ARG A 19 -1.62 -6.79 3.64
C ARG A 19 -0.66 -7.77 4.29
N LEU A 20 0.20 -8.42 3.51
CA LEU A 20 1.18 -9.36 4.04
C LEU A 20 2.19 -8.66 4.96
N LEU A 21 2.62 -7.45 4.61
CA LEU A 21 3.49 -6.66 5.50
C LEU A 21 2.79 -6.25 6.79
N ASP A 22 1.50 -5.87 6.74
CA ASP A 22 0.69 -5.54 7.92
C ASP A 22 0.44 -6.76 8.82
N GLU A 23 0.39 -7.97 8.24
CA GLU A 23 0.37 -9.25 8.96
C GLU A 23 1.71 -9.59 9.64
N GLY A 24 2.75 -8.77 9.42
CA GLY A 24 4.08 -8.94 9.98
C GLY A 24 4.99 -9.88 9.17
N GLU A 25 4.61 -10.22 7.94
CA GLU A 25 5.44 -11.07 7.10
C GLU A 25 6.74 -10.35 6.68
N PRO A 26 7.92 -10.99 6.84
CA PRO A 26 9.16 -10.38 6.40
C PRO A 26 9.20 -10.26 4.86
N PRO A 27 9.90 -9.26 4.31
CA PRO A 27 9.90 -8.98 2.87
C PRO A 27 10.26 -10.18 1.99
N ASP A 28 11.20 -11.02 2.43
CA ASP A 28 11.62 -12.20 1.68
C ASP A 28 10.52 -13.30 1.67
N ARG A 29 9.68 -13.36 2.71
CA ARG A 29 8.51 -14.26 2.74
C ARG A 29 7.38 -13.74 1.88
N VAL A 30 7.14 -12.42 1.88
CA VAL A 30 6.20 -11.76 0.95
C VAL A 30 6.57 -12.07 -0.51
N ALA A 31 7.86 -11.94 -0.86
CA ALA A 31 8.35 -12.28 -2.20
C ALA A 31 7.98 -13.71 -2.61
N ARG A 32 8.25 -14.69 -1.75
CA ARG A 32 7.94 -16.10 -1.98
C ARG A 32 6.44 -16.36 -2.10
N LEU A 33 5.63 -15.79 -1.21
CA LEU A 33 4.17 -15.97 -1.20
C LEU A 33 3.52 -15.42 -2.47
N LEU A 34 4.09 -14.36 -3.04
CA LEU A 34 3.60 -13.74 -4.27
C LEU A 34 4.27 -14.27 -5.54
N GLY A 35 5.21 -15.22 -5.43
CA GLY A 35 5.95 -15.76 -6.57
C GLY A 35 6.82 -14.71 -7.27
N LEU A 36 7.37 -13.75 -6.52
CA LEU A 36 8.20 -12.65 -7.02
C LEU A 36 9.66 -12.85 -6.64
N GLU A 37 10.55 -12.29 -7.46
CA GLU A 37 11.95 -12.11 -7.07
C GLU A 37 12.06 -11.16 -5.87
N PRO A 38 13.02 -11.37 -4.93
CA PRO A 38 13.16 -10.56 -3.73
C PRO A 38 13.29 -9.06 -4.00
N GLU A 39 14.08 -8.68 -5.02
CA GLU A 39 14.24 -7.28 -5.41
C GLU A 39 12.93 -6.69 -5.95
N THR A 40 12.19 -7.47 -6.75
CA THR A 40 10.88 -7.06 -7.27
C THR A 40 9.90 -6.83 -6.13
N ALA A 41 9.85 -7.73 -5.15
CA ALA A 41 8.98 -7.57 -3.98
C ALA A 41 9.34 -6.33 -3.15
N ARG A 42 10.63 -6.02 -2.98
CA ARG A 42 11.08 -4.80 -2.28
C ARG A 42 10.66 -3.53 -3.01
N THR A 43 10.89 -3.47 -4.33
CA THR A 43 10.44 -2.35 -5.16
C THR A 43 8.91 -2.21 -5.11
N LEU A 44 8.19 -3.33 -5.21
CA LEU A 44 6.74 -3.37 -5.16
C LEU A 44 6.21 -2.84 -3.83
N ALA A 45 6.81 -3.23 -2.72
CA ALA A 45 6.47 -2.76 -1.37
C ALA A 45 6.70 -1.26 -1.20
N ALA A 46 7.85 -0.74 -1.66
CA ALA A 46 8.16 0.68 -1.58
C ALA A 46 7.15 1.52 -2.37
N VAL A 47 6.86 1.12 -3.61
CA VAL A 47 5.87 1.79 -4.47
C VAL A 47 4.47 1.71 -3.86
N ALA A 48 4.05 0.52 -3.40
CA ALA A 48 2.74 0.32 -2.78
C ALA A 48 2.54 1.22 -1.55
N THR A 49 3.56 1.30 -0.69
CA THR A 49 3.55 2.14 0.52
C THR A 49 3.46 3.63 0.19
N GLY A 50 4.21 4.09 -0.81
CA GLY A 50 4.12 5.46 -1.31
C GLY A 50 2.71 5.80 -1.81
N LYS A 51 2.14 4.93 -2.66
CA LYS A 51 0.79 5.14 -3.20
C LYS A 51 -0.30 5.11 -2.12
N LEU A 52 -0.17 4.22 -1.13
CA LEU A 52 -1.08 4.18 0.02
C LEU A 52 -1.01 5.49 0.81
N THR A 53 0.19 5.99 1.08
CA THR A 53 0.41 7.25 1.80
C THR A 53 -0.24 8.43 1.08
N GLU A 54 -0.06 8.51 -0.25
CA GLU A 54 -0.72 9.55 -1.05
C GLU A 54 -2.24 9.48 -1.03
N LEU A 55 -2.82 8.28 -1.11
CA LEU A 55 -4.28 8.10 -1.05
C LEU A 55 -4.84 8.56 0.29
N LEU A 56 -4.18 8.18 1.39
CA LEU A 56 -4.56 8.60 2.73
C LEU A 56 -4.44 10.13 2.89
N ALA A 57 -3.35 10.73 2.41
CA ALA A 57 -3.13 12.18 2.47
C ALA A 57 -4.14 12.97 1.62
N ARG A 58 -4.52 12.48 0.43
CA ARG A 58 -5.56 13.11 -0.39
C ARG A 58 -6.92 13.07 0.32
N SER A 59 -7.24 11.97 1.01
CA SER A 59 -8.49 11.87 1.76
C SER A 59 -8.54 12.81 2.96
N THR A 60 -7.43 13.17 3.57
CA THR A 60 -7.41 14.14 4.69
C THR A 60 -7.42 15.58 4.18
N ALA A 61 -6.71 15.87 3.09
CA ALA A 61 -6.68 17.20 2.46
C ALA A 61 -8.05 17.61 1.89
N GLY A 62 -8.84 16.66 1.37
CA GLY A 62 -10.17 16.93 0.81
C GLY A 62 -11.24 17.38 1.81
N ILE A 63 -10.99 17.29 3.11
CA ILE A 63 -11.94 17.70 4.17
C ILE A 63 -11.64 19.14 4.66
N GLY A 64 -10.47 19.71 4.32
CA GLY A 64 -10.05 21.05 4.74
C GLY A 64 -10.17 22.16 3.67
N GLY A 65 -10.66 21.84 2.47
CA GLY A 65 -10.71 22.78 1.33
C GLY A 65 -12.04 23.51 1.14
N GLY A 66 -12.76 23.79 2.24
CA GLY A 66 -14.04 24.49 2.20
C GLY A 66 -14.15 25.49 3.34
N ASP A 67 -13.50 26.66 3.20
CA ASP A 67 -14.09 27.97 3.49
C ASP A 67 -13.06 29.07 3.15
N ARG A 68 -13.44 29.92 2.20
CA ARG A 68 -13.22 31.38 2.11
C ARG A 68 -11.80 31.95 2.21
#